data_AF-A0A8B7IMC1-F1
#
_entry.id   AF-A0A8B7IMC1-F1
#
_cell.length_a   1.000
_cell.length_b   1.000
_cell.length_c   1.000
_cell.angle_alpha   90.00
_cell.angle_beta   90.00
_cell.angle_gamma   90.00
#
_symmetry.space_group_name_H-M   'P 1'
#
loop_
_entity.id
_entity.type
_entity.pdbx_description
1 polymer ?
#
loop_
_entity_poly.entity_id
_entity_poly.type
_entity_poly.pdbx_seq_one_letter_code
_entity_poly.pdbx_strand_id
1 'polypeptide(L)'
;DLAQCVNEVKRDNETLKQITNFQLSIENMPQSLAQFGRPKIDGELKVSSTERRTKADRYGFLLDKALIICKRRGDSFEAKDVVDLHSHQLRDGGLGPRDGKKWTHTFLLIDTAGLQGYELFFKTHELKKKWMEQFEMALSNIFPEHALADGHEFQMFSFEDTTSCKACQMLLRGIFYQGYRCSRCRAPAHKECLGRVGPCGKSGHDSAAARKNKLQRPGPEKKRGDLGLPKMEASQPYSGIPPPPGNIGPSLRLSPGDIVEVMKAEVEQLWWQ
;
A
#
# COMPACT_ATOMS: atom_id res chain seq x y z
N ASP A 1 -10.58 17.40 7.06
CA ASP A 1 -9.82 16.55 6.12
C ASP A 1 -8.42 17.10 5.85
N LEU A 2 -8.28 18.36 5.40
CA LEU A 2 -6.98 18.98 5.11
C LEU A 2 -5.96 18.91 6.27
N ALA A 3 -6.39 19.19 7.51
CA ALA A 3 -5.51 19.13 8.68
C ALA A 3 -4.90 17.73 8.92
N GLN A 4 -5.66 16.66 8.66
CA GLN A 4 -5.16 15.29 8.78
C GLN A 4 -4.13 15.01 7.68
N CYS A 5 -4.38 15.44 6.44
CA CYS A 5 -3.40 15.31 5.35
C CYS A 5 -2.08 16.00 5.69
N VAL A 6 -2.13 17.24 6.21
CA VAL A 6 -0.94 17.98 6.63
C VAL A 6 -0.18 17.25 7.74
N ASN A 7 -0.89 16.68 8.72
CA ASN A 7 -0.26 15.93 9.80
C ASN A 7 0.44 14.65 9.30
N GLU A 8 -0.18 13.91 8.40
CA GLU A 8 0.43 12.71 7.79
C GLU A 8 1.68 13.07 6.98
N VAL A 9 1.63 14.15 6.18
CA VAL A 9 2.80 14.62 5.43
C VAL A 9 3.95 14.99 6.36
N LYS A 10 3.68 15.66 7.49
CA LYS A 10 4.72 15.99 8.49
C LYS A 10 5.32 14.72 9.10
N ARG A 11 4.47 13.77 9.52
CA ARG A 11 4.90 12.49 10.10
C ARG A 11 5.76 11.67 9.12
N ASP A 12 5.35 11.60 7.86
CA ASP A 12 6.11 10.89 6.83
C ASP A 12 7.45 11.57 6.54
N ASN A 13 7.51 12.90 6.54
CA ASN A 13 8.77 13.63 6.41
C ASN A 13 9.73 13.35 7.58
N GLU A 14 9.23 13.31 8.82
CA GLU A 14 10.04 12.92 9.98
C GLU A 14 10.52 11.47 9.87
N THR A 15 9.64 10.58 9.41
CA THR A 15 9.98 9.16 9.19
C THR A 15 11.08 9.01 8.13
N LEU A 16 10.97 9.71 7.00
CA LEU A 16 11.97 9.69 5.94
C LEU A 16 13.32 10.23 6.43
N LYS A 17 13.32 11.31 7.23
CA LYS A 17 14.56 11.82 7.87
C LYS A 17 15.19 10.78 8.79
N GLN A 18 14.40 10.08 9.59
CA GLN A 18 14.88 9.00 10.43
C GLN A 18 15.50 7.87 9.60
N ILE A 19 14.83 7.45 8.52
CA ILE A 19 15.34 6.44 7.58
C ILE A 19 16.68 6.90 6.97
N THR A 20 16.80 8.16 6.55
CA THR A 20 18.05 8.72 6.03
C THR A 20 19.17 8.66 7.09
N ASN A 21 18.88 9.01 8.34
CA ASN A 21 19.86 8.93 9.42
C ASN A 21 20.32 7.48 9.66
N PHE A 22 19.39 6.52 9.65
CA PHE A 22 19.75 5.11 9.74
C PHE A 22 20.61 4.66 8.56
N GLN A 23 20.24 5.03 7.34
CA GLN A 23 21.00 4.70 6.12
C GLN A 23 22.44 5.22 6.19
N LEU A 24 22.64 6.44 6.70
CA LEU A 24 23.97 7.03 6.85
C LEU A 24 24.81 6.34 7.94
N SER A 25 24.16 5.79 8.98
CA SER A 25 24.84 5.08 10.06
C SER A 25 25.18 3.62 9.73
N ILE A 26 24.55 3.04 8.71
CA ILE A 26 24.70 1.62 8.33
C ILE A 26 25.59 1.50 7.09
N GLU A 27 26.79 0.97 7.29
CA GLU A 27 27.74 0.60 6.25
C GLU A 27 27.34 -0.72 5.56
N ASN A 28 27.77 -0.90 4.31
CA ASN A 28 27.53 -2.09 3.48
C ASN A 28 26.06 -2.43 3.23
N MET A 29 25.18 -1.42 3.22
CA MET A 29 23.78 -1.62 2.87
C MET A 29 23.60 -1.52 1.34
N PRO A 30 23.16 -2.60 0.65
CA PRO A 30 23.08 -2.62 -0.81
C PRO A 30 21.87 -1.87 -1.39
N GLN A 31 20.86 -1.59 -0.58
CA GLN A 31 19.58 -1.02 -0.98
C GLN A 31 19.16 0.12 -0.05
N SER A 32 18.27 0.99 -0.53
CA SER A 32 17.71 2.07 0.29
C SER A 32 16.76 1.51 1.34
N LEU A 33 16.94 1.89 2.60
CA LEU A 33 16.08 1.48 3.71
C LEU A 33 14.61 1.89 3.52
N ALA A 34 14.36 2.96 2.75
CA ALA A 34 13.01 3.39 2.41
C ALA A 34 12.23 2.30 1.64
N GLN A 35 12.90 1.36 0.97
CA GLN A 35 12.25 0.23 0.30
C GLN A 35 11.63 -0.75 1.29
N PHE A 36 12.13 -0.81 2.54
CA PHE A 36 11.62 -1.72 3.57
C PHE A 36 10.48 -1.14 4.40
N GLY A 37 9.99 0.06 4.08
CA GLY A 37 8.87 0.69 4.78
C GLY A 37 9.29 1.50 6.00
N ARG A 38 8.38 1.63 6.96
CA ARG A 38 8.60 2.48 8.15
C ARG A 38 9.38 1.72 9.22
N PRO A 39 10.32 2.37 9.92
CA PRO A 39 10.96 1.80 11.10
C PRO A 39 9.93 1.46 12.19
N LYS A 40 10.18 0.36 12.92
CA LYS A 40 9.34 -0.11 14.04
C LYS A 40 10.05 -0.01 15.37
N ILE A 41 11.25 -0.56 15.43
CA ILE A 41 12.09 -0.59 16.62
C ILE A 41 13.52 -0.89 16.20
N ASP A 42 14.47 -0.37 16.94
CA ASP A 42 15.87 -0.69 16.81
C ASP A 42 16.50 -0.91 18.19
N GLY A 43 17.59 -1.67 18.24
CA GLY A 43 18.26 -1.94 19.52
C GLY A 43 19.16 -3.16 19.54
N GLU A 44 19.80 -3.36 20.69
CA GLU A 44 20.72 -4.46 20.94
C GLU A 44 19.95 -5.79 21.13
N LEU A 45 20.44 -6.83 20.44
CA LEU A 45 19.92 -8.19 20.55
C LEU A 45 21.05 -9.20 20.32
N LYS A 46 20.84 -10.45 20.72
CA LYS A 46 21.72 -11.56 20.33
C LYS A 46 21.02 -12.38 19.27
N VAL A 47 21.75 -12.81 18.23
CA VAL A 47 21.22 -13.65 17.15
C VAL A 47 21.97 -14.96 17.11
N SER A 48 21.24 -16.05 16.90
CA SER A 48 21.77 -17.32 16.41
C SER A 48 21.08 -17.64 15.08
N SER A 49 21.80 -18.19 14.10
CA SER A 49 21.21 -18.67 12.85
C SER A 49 21.39 -20.18 12.71
N THR A 50 20.68 -20.82 11.78
CA THR A 50 20.85 -22.26 11.50
C THR A 50 22.31 -22.61 11.15
N GLU A 51 23.00 -21.74 10.41
CA GLU A 51 24.42 -21.91 10.05
C GLU A 51 25.36 -21.58 11.22
N ARG A 52 25.01 -20.57 12.03
CA ARG A 52 25.82 -20.10 13.16
C ARG A 52 25.04 -20.26 14.45
N ARG A 53 25.18 -21.45 15.04
CA ARG A 53 24.53 -21.82 16.32
C ARG A 53 25.04 -21.03 17.54
N THR A 54 26.11 -20.25 17.40
CA THR A 54 26.66 -19.43 18.48
C THR A 54 25.92 -18.10 18.57
N LYS A 55 25.52 -17.72 19.79
CA LYS A 55 24.86 -16.43 20.04
C LYS A 55 25.82 -15.29 19.81
N ALA A 56 25.52 -14.44 18.82
CA ALA A 56 26.36 -13.31 18.46
C ALA A 56 25.67 -11.99 18.87
N ASP A 57 26.43 -11.08 19.49
CA ASP A 57 25.95 -9.74 19.82
C ASP A 57 25.78 -8.90 18.55
N ARG A 58 24.57 -8.36 18.36
CA ARG A 58 24.16 -7.61 17.17
C ARG A 58 23.28 -6.42 17.55
N TYR A 59 23.10 -5.53 16.60
CA TYR A 59 22.13 -4.45 16.66
C TYR A 59 21.10 -4.67 15.55
N GLY A 60 19.82 -4.72 15.89
CA GLY A 60 18.75 -4.92 14.92
C GLY A 60 18.08 -3.61 14.57
N PHE A 61 17.72 -3.41 13.30
CA PHE A 61 16.78 -2.39 12.85
C PHE A 61 15.58 -3.10 12.22
N LEU A 62 14.42 -3.03 12.86
CA LEU A 62 13.18 -3.59 12.33
C LEU A 62 12.42 -2.52 11.55
N LEU A 63 12.11 -2.83 10.30
CA LEU A 63 11.21 -2.05 9.43
C LEU A 63 10.00 -2.91 9.04
N ASP A 64 9.01 -2.32 8.38
CA ASP A 64 7.80 -3.05 7.95
C ASP A 64 8.12 -4.34 7.17
N LYS A 65 9.10 -4.33 6.28
CA LYS A 65 9.38 -5.44 5.35
C LYS A 65 10.66 -6.21 5.64
N ALA A 66 11.54 -5.71 6.51
CA ALA A 66 12.83 -6.35 6.77
C ALA A 66 13.33 -6.12 8.19
N LEU A 67 14.11 -7.08 8.68
CA LEU A 67 15.00 -6.91 9.83
C LEU A 67 16.44 -6.81 9.33
N ILE A 68 17.09 -5.67 9.60
CA ILE A 68 18.51 -5.49 9.30
C ILE A 68 19.33 -5.87 10.54
N ILE A 69 20.20 -6.87 10.40
CA ILE A 69 21.07 -7.34 11.47
C ILE A 69 22.46 -6.74 11.27
N CYS A 70 22.86 -5.87 12.19
CA CYS A 70 24.12 -5.14 12.12
C CYS A 70 25.10 -5.56 13.22
N LYS A 71 26.40 -5.39 12.94
CA LYS A 71 27.46 -5.41 13.96
C LYS A 71 27.86 -3.96 14.26
N ARG A 72 27.71 -3.53 15.51
CA ARG A 72 28.12 -2.18 15.94
C ARG A 72 29.65 -2.02 15.88
N ARG A 73 30.12 -0.89 15.37
CA ARG A 73 31.54 -0.47 15.29
C ARG A 73 31.68 0.98 15.76
N GLY A 74 31.75 1.18 17.07
CA GLY A 74 31.71 2.52 17.66
C GLY A 74 30.35 3.18 17.44
N ASP A 75 30.34 4.23 16.62
CA ASP A 75 29.14 5.00 16.27
C ASP A 75 28.52 4.58 14.93
N SER A 76 29.19 3.73 14.15
CA SER A 76 28.63 3.15 12.92
C SER A 76 28.17 1.70 13.09
N PHE A 77 27.38 1.23 12.14
CA PHE A 77 26.81 -0.11 12.10
C PHE A 77 27.23 -0.79 10.80
N GLU A 78 27.77 -2.00 10.87
CA GLU A 78 28.09 -2.78 9.68
C GLU A 78 26.97 -3.78 9.42
N ALA A 79 26.25 -3.67 8.28
CA ALA A 79 25.23 -4.63 7.90
C ALA A 79 25.85 -6.04 7.74
N LYS A 80 25.29 -7.02 8.45
CA LYS A 80 25.71 -8.43 8.38
C LYS A 80 24.69 -9.29 7.66
N ASP A 81 23.42 -8.97 7.83
CA ASP A 81 22.33 -9.72 7.22
C ASP A 81 21.09 -8.85 7.05
N VAL A 82 20.25 -9.21 6.09
CA VAL A 82 18.97 -8.55 5.79
C VAL A 82 17.91 -9.64 5.67
N VAL A 83 17.06 -9.76 6.69
CA VAL A 83 16.02 -10.78 6.75
C VAL A 83 14.72 -10.20 6.17
N ASP A 84 14.26 -10.73 5.03
CA ASP A 84 12.98 -10.35 4.42
C ASP A 84 11.80 -10.95 5.19
N LEU A 85 10.93 -10.10 5.72
CA LEU A 85 9.78 -10.53 6.52
C LEU A 85 8.63 -11.08 5.68
N HIS A 86 8.64 -10.92 4.34
CA HIS A 86 7.63 -11.55 3.49
C HIS A 86 7.79 -13.07 3.46
N SER A 87 9.02 -13.59 3.54
CA SER A 87 9.28 -15.03 3.49
C SER A 87 9.43 -15.66 4.87
N HIS A 88 9.38 -14.90 5.97
CA HIS A 88 9.63 -15.39 7.32
C HIS A 88 8.38 -15.35 8.19
N GLN A 89 8.20 -16.39 9.00
CA GLN A 89 7.15 -16.48 10.01
C GLN A 89 7.72 -16.34 11.41
N LEU A 90 6.98 -15.62 12.25
CA LEU A 90 7.31 -15.44 13.67
C LEU A 90 6.78 -16.64 14.46
N ARG A 91 7.65 -17.26 15.26
CA ARG A 91 7.27 -18.34 16.18
C ARG A 91 7.82 -18.06 17.56
N ASP A 92 6.95 -18.07 18.57
CA ASP A 92 7.42 -17.87 19.93
C ASP A 92 8.34 -19.02 20.38
N GLY A 93 9.50 -18.66 20.93
CA GLY A 93 10.48 -19.57 21.48
C GLY A 93 9.98 -20.09 22.81
N GLY A 94 9.34 -21.27 22.78
CA GLY A 94 8.78 -21.95 23.94
C GLY A 94 9.87 -22.45 24.89
N LEU A 95 10.41 -21.56 25.71
CA LEU A 95 10.93 -21.91 27.02
C LEU A 95 10.14 -21.07 28.02
N GLY A 96 9.30 -21.73 28.81
CA GLY A 96 8.54 -21.11 29.90
C GLY A 96 9.44 -20.30 30.83
N PRO A 97 8.85 -19.47 31.71
CA PRO A 97 9.57 -18.46 32.48
C PRO A 97 10.72 -19.08 33.28
N ARG A 98 11.93 -19.02 32.72
CA ARG A 98 13.19 -19.16 33.47
C ARG A 98 13.52 -17.78 33.96
N ASP A 99 12.73 -17.32 34.93
CA ASP A 99 12.82 -15.97 35.46
C ASP A 99 14.23 -15.70 36.02
N GLY A 100 14.79 -14.56 35.63
CA GLY A 100 16.01 -14.00 36.21
C GLY A 100 17.30 -14.12 35.40
N LYS A 101 17.37 -14.91 34.33
CA LYS A 101 18.60 -15.02 33.52
C LYS A 101 18.56 -14.11 32.29
N LYS A 102 19.51 -13.16 32.20
CA LYS A 102 19.64 -12.29 31.02
C LYS A 102 19.89 -13.12 29.75
N TRP A 103 19.36 -12.67 28.61
CA TRP A 103 19.60 -13.28 27.29
C TRP A 103 19.03 -14.70 27.11
N THR A 104 17.95 -15.02 27.83
CA THR A 104 17.20 -16.28 27.68
C THR A 104 15.82 -16.09 27.06
N HIS A 105 15.30 -14.87 26.99
CA HIS A 105 14.01 -14.58 26.38
C HIS A 105 14.17 -14.55 24.86
N THR A 106 13.45 -15.40 24.14
CA THR A 106 13.68 -15.58 22.70
C THR A 106 12.41 -15.88 21.92
N PHE A 107 12.46 -15.61 20.61
CA PHE A 107 11.55 -16.12 19.61
C PHE A 107 12.32 -16.40 18.31
N LEU A 108 11.70 -17.16 17.42
CA LEU A 108 12.28 -17.56 16.14
C LEU A 108 11.62 -16.83 14.97
N LEU A 109 12.44 -16.51 13.97
CA LEU A 109 12.03 -16.16 12.62
C LEU A 109 12.40 -17.34 11.73
N ILE A 110 11.41 -18.00 11.14
CA ILE A 110 11.62 -19.21 10.34
C ILE A 110 11.20 -18.89 8.91
N ASP A 111 12.12 -19.11 7.97
CA ASP A 111 11.80 -19.00 6.55
C ASP A 111 10.71 -20.02 6.18
N THR A 112 9.79 -19.59 5.31
CA THR A 112 8.64 -20.40 4.87
C THR A 112 9.06 -21.65 4.11
N ALA A 113 10.23 -21.65 3.46
CA ALA A 113 10.82 -22.85 2.85
C ALA A 113 11.60 -23.72 3.86
N GLY A 114 11.75 -23.27 5.11
CA GLY A 114 12.46 -23.98 6.18
C GLY A 114 13.98 -24.01 6.03
N LEU A 115 14.53 -23.26 5.07
CA LEU A 115 15.96 -23.29 4.75
C LEU A 115 16.82 -22.51 5.73
N GLN A 116 16.32 -21.35 6.18
CA GLN A 116 17.01 -20.47 7.11
C GLN A 116 16.11 -20.10 8.28
N GLY A 117 16.72 -20.00 9.46
CA GLY A 117 16.04 -19.62 10.69
C GLY A 117 16.96 -18.78 11.56
N TYR A 118 16.35 -17.79 12.21
CA TYR A 118 17.02 -16.91 13.16
C TYR A 118 16.35 -17.05 14.52
N GLU A 119 17.13 -17.22 15.55
CA GLU A 119 16.68 -17.18 16.94
C GLU A 119 17.20 -15.88 17.57
N LEU A 120 16.27 -14.99 17.94
CA LEU A 120 16.57 -13.67 18.51
C LEU A 120 16.46 -13.75 20.03
N PHE A 121 17.50 -13.34 20.75
CA PHE A 121 17.53 -13.35 22.21
C PHE A 121 17.59 -11.93 22.77
N PHE A 122 16.80 -11.70 23.82
CA PHE A 122 16.62 -10.41 24.45
C PHE A 122 17.04 -10.45 25.93
N LYS A 123 17.54 -9.32 26.41
CA LYS A 123 18.07 -9.17 27.77
C LYS A 123 16.99 -9.36 28.84
N THR A 124 15.76 -8.92 28.58
CA THR A 124 14.61 -9.02 29.50
C THR A 124 13.35 -9.47 28.76
N HIS A 125 12.36 -9.94 29.52
CA HIS A 125 11.07 -10.34 28.99
C HIS A 125 10.33 -9.16 28.34
N GLU A 126 10.44 -7.96 28.92
CA GLU A 126 9.80 -6.74 28.40
C GLU A 126 10.36 -6.35 27.04
N LEU A 127 11.67 -6.51 26.83
CA LEU A 127 12.28 -6.29 25.51
C LEU A 127 11.79 -7.31 24.49
N LYS A 128 11.75 -8.60 24.85
CA LYS A 128 11.17 -9.64 23.97
C LYS A 128 9.75 -9.27 23.57
N LYS A 129 8.90 -8.92 24.55
CA LYS A 129 7.49 -8.55 24.32
C LYS A 129 7.37 -7.34 23.39
N LYS A 130 8.12 -6.27 23.65
CA LYS A 130 8.14 -5.08 22.78
C LYS A 130 8.54 -5.41 21.34
N TRP A 131 9.61 -6.17 21.15
CA TRP A 131 10.06 -6.57 19.82
C TRP A 131 9.01 -7.43 19.12
N MET A 132 8.43 -8.40 19.83
CA MET A 132 7.37 -9.28 19.30
C MET A 132 6.15 -8.48 18.81
N GLU A 133 5.65 -7.53 19.60
CA GLU A 133 4.55 -6.64 19.21
C GLU A 133 4.89 -5.85 17.93
N GLN A 134 6.15 -5.38 17.80
CA GLN A 134 6.59 -4.67 16.61
C GLN A 134 6.71 -5.56 15.37
N PHE A 135 7.12 -6.83 15.54
CA PHE A 135 7.09 -7.82 14.46
C PHE A 135 5.67 -8.12 14.01
N GLU A 136 4.74 -8.31 14.95
CA GLU A 136 3.32 -8.52 14.65
C GLU A 136 2.73 -7.32 13.89
N MET A 137 3.07 -6.09 14.29
CA MET A 137 2.66 -4.88 13.57
C MET A 137 3.24 -4.84 12.15
N ALA A 138 4.52 -5.15 11.97
CA ALA A 138 5.17 -5.20 10.65
C ALA A 138 4.52 -6.26 9.75
N LEU A 139 4.35 -7.49 10.25
CA LEU A 139 3.71 -8.58 9.53
C LEU A 139 2.25 -8.26 9.18
N SER A 140 1.51 -7.58 10.07
CA SER A 140 0.14 -7.12 9.77
C SER A 140 0.09 -6.04 8.67
N ASN A 141 1.20 -5.34 8.41
CA ASN A 141 1.30 -4.39 7.31
C ASN A 141 1.69 -5.10 6.00
N ILE A 142 2.53 -6.13 6.06
CA ILE A 142 2.85 -6.94 4.88
C ILE A 142 1.62 -7.75 4.45
N PHE A 143 0.97 -8.40 5.41
CA PHE A 143 -0.17 -9.29 5.23
C PHE A 143 -1.40 -8.74 5.97
N PRO A 144 -2.00 -7.64 5.49
CA PRO A 144 -3.17 -7.07 6.13
C PRO A 144 -4.38 -8.00 5.98
N GLU A 145 -5.37 -7.81 6.86
CA GLU A 145 -6.66 -8.48 6.73
C GLU A 145 -7.28 -8.15 5.35
N HIS A 146 -7.84 -9.16 4.68
CA HIS A 146 -8.42 -9.04 3.35
C HIS A 146 -7.43 -8.68 2.20
N ALA A 147 -6.12 -8.86 2.38
CA ALA A 147 -5.14 -8.65 1.29
C ALA A 147 -5.45 -9.42 0.00
N LEU A 148 -6.03 -10.63 0.15
CA LEU A 148 -6.39 -11.55 -0.93
C LEU A 148 -7.90 -11.65 -1.17
N ALA A 149 -8.71 -10.78 -0.56
CA ALA A 149 -10.16 -10.83 -0.69
C ALA A 149 -10.61 -10.56 -2.13
N ASP A 150 -11.69 -11.22 -2.53
CA ASP A 150 -12.35 -11.07 -3.83
C ASP A 150 -11.39 -11.15 -5.04
N GLY A 151 -10.32 -11.96 -4.93
CA GLY A 151 -9.34 -12.20 -5.99
C GLY A 151 -8.27 -11.13 -6.15
N HIS A 152 -8.21 -10.15 -5.24
CA HIS A 152 -7.14 -9.14 -5.22
C HIS A 152 -5.84 -9.72 -4.66
N GLU A 153 -4.76 -8.95 -4.83
CA GLU A 153 -3.48 -9.21 -4.20
C GLU A 153 -2.87 -7.86 -3.82
N PHE A 154 -3.34 -7.31 -2.69
CA PHE A 154 -2.92 -6.01 -2.19
C PHE A 154 -1.54 -6.08 -1.55
N GLN A 155 -0.66 -5.17 -1.97
CA GLN A 155 0.69 -5.02 -1.42
C GLN A 155 0.91 -3.58 -0.98
N MET A 156 1.70 -3.39 0.09
CA MET A 156 2.08 -2.05 0.55
C MET A 156 2.72 -1.25 -0.58
N PHE A 157 2.25 -0.02 -0.80
CA PHE A 157 2.69 0.80 -1.92
C PHE A 157 2.82 2.28 -1.54
N SER A 158 3.85 2.94 -2.07
CA SER A 158 4.03 4.39 -2.01
C SER A 158 3.53 5.01 -3.32
N PHE A 159 2.50 5.83 -3.24
CA PHE A 159 1.93 6.55 -4.38
C PHE A 159 2.65 7.89 -4.54
N GLU A 160 3.15 8.19 -5.73
CA GLU A 160 3.80 9.47 -6.05
C GLU A 160 2.74 10.57 -6.28
N ASP A 161 1.64 10.21 -6.93
CA ASP A 161 0.53 11.11 -7.22
C ASP A 161 -0.56 11.08 -6.15
N THR A 162 -1.31 12.19 -6.07
CA THR A 162 -2.51 12.31 -5.23
C THR A 162 -3.53 11.23 -5.61
N THR A 163 -3.73 10.25 -4.73
CA THR A 163 -4.51 9.03 -5.04
C THR A 163 -5.64 8.82 -4.05
N SER A 164 -6.86 8.60 -4.54
CA SER A 164 -8.03 8.29 -3.71
C SER A 164 -8.28 6.78 -3.59
N CYS A 165 -8.74 6.33 -2.43
CA CYS A 165 -9.08 4.92 -2.18
C CYS A 165 -10.30 4.49 -3.02
N LYS A 166 -10.19 3.33 -3.69
CA LYS A 166 -11.25 2.76 -4.52
C LYS A 166 -12.53 2.43 -3.74
N ALA A 167 -12.44 2.16 -2.44
CA ALA A 167 -13.60 1.81 -1.60
C ALA A 167 -14.30 3.04 -1.01
N CYS A 168 -13.56 3.91 -0.30
CA CYS A 168 -14.16 5.03 0.43
C CYS A 168 -14.11 6.37 -0.31
N GLN A 169 -13.42 6.44 -1.46
CA GLN A 169 -13.20 7.65 -2.26
C GLN A 169 -12.45 8.79 -1.54
N MET A 170 -11.96 8.57 -0.31
CA MET A 170 -11.10 9.50 0.40
C MET A 170 -9.64 9.37 -0.02
N LEU A 171 -8.87 10.44 0.18
CA LEU A 171 -7.45 10.49 -0.15
C LEU A 171 -6.62 9.47 0.66
N LEU A 172 -5.66 8.81 0.00
CA LEU A 172 -4.55 8.13 0.66
C LEU A 172 -3.58 9.19 1.19
N ARG A 173 -3.63 9.44 2.50
CA ARG A 173 -2.91 10.54 3.14
C ARG A 173 -1.43 10.19 3.32
N GLY A 174 -0.56 11.20 3.18
CA GLY A 174 0.89 11.06 3.34
C GLY A 174 1.65 11.00 2.02
N ILE A 175 2.97 10.82 2.11
CA ILE A 175 3.91 10.80 0.98
C ILE A 175 4.73 9.50 0.93
N PHE A 176 4.59 8.63 1.92
CA PHE A 176 5.36 7.40 2.03
C PHE A 176 4.45 6.26 2.46
N TYR A 177 4.39 5.15 1.72
CA TYR A 177 3.55 3.97 2.05
C TYR A 177 2.16 4.34 2.59
N GLN A 178 1.40 5.12 1.82
CA GLN A 178 0.09 5.67 2.23
C GLN A 178 -1.00 4.60 2.33
N GLY A 179 -0.80 3.47 1.65
CA GLY A 179 -1.77 2.38 1.61
C GLY A 179 -1.28 1.22 0.77
N TYR A 180 -2.23 0.59 0.07
CA TYR A 180 -2.01 -0.65 -0.65
C TYR A 180 -2.44 -0.51 -2.09
N ARG A 181 -1.77 -1.28 -2.96
CA ARG A 181 -2.10 -1.39 -4.37
C ARG A 181 -2.24 -2.86 -4.74
N CYS A 182 -3.34 -3.21 -5.40
CA CYS A 182 -3.50 -4.55 -5.94
C CYS A 182 -2.50 -4.78 -7.10
N SER A 183 -1.71 -5.86 -7.05
CA SER A 183 -0.76 -6.22 -8.11
C SER A 183 -1.45 -6.49 -9.45
N ARG A 184 -2.69 -7.01 -9.39
CA ARG A 184 -3.50 -7.43 -10.55
C ARG A 184 -4.25 -6.29 -11.21
N CYS A 185 -5.15 -5.63 -10.47
CA CYS A 185 -6.02 -4.58 -11.04
C CYS A 185 -5.53 -3.15 -10.78
N ARG A 186 -4.40 -2.99 -10.07
CA ARG A 186 -3.82 -1.70 -9.68
C ARG A 186 -4.69 -0.80 -8.79
N ALA A 187 -5.81 -1.31 -8.27
CA ALA A 187 -6.70 -0.54 -7.39
C ALA A 187 -5.96 -0.07 -6.11
N PRO A 188 -6.04 1.23 -5.78
CA PRO A 188 -5.52 1.79 -4.54
C PRO A 188 -6.52 1.68 -3.39
N ALA A 189 -6.06 1.37 -2.17
CA ALA A 189 -6.91 1.32 -0.98
C ALA A 189 -6.17 1.56 0.35
N HIS A 190 -6.88 2.07 1.36
CA HIS A 190 -6.40 2.09 2.76
C HIS A 190 -6.38 0.67 3.35
N LYS A 191 -5.63 0.46 4.44
CA LYS A 191 -5.53 -0.83 5.14
C LYS A 191 -6.90 -1.36 5.58
N GLU A 192 -7.72 -0.49 6.15
CA GLU A 192 -9.07 -0.75 6.64
C GLU A 192 -10.15 -0.77 5.54
N CYS A 193 -9.74 -0.56 4.29
CA CYS A 193 -10.64 -0.53 3.13
C CYS A 193 -10.52 -1.75 2.24
N LEU A 194 -9.54 -2.64 2.47
CA LEU A 194 -9.23 -3.76 1.56
C LEU A 194 -10.44 -4.68 1.33
N GLY A 195 -11.13 -5.08 2.40
CA GLY A 195 -12.34 -5.93 2.32
C GLY A 195 -13.60 -5.24 1.77
N ARG A 196 -13.53 -3.93 1.46
CA ARG A 196 -14.64 -3.16 0.86
C ARG A 196 -14.41 -2.85 -0.61
N VAL A 197 -13.25 -3.21 -1.16
CA VAL A 197 -12.98 -3.04 -2.59
C VAL A 197 -13.74 -4.14 -3.34
N GLY A 198 -14.56 -3.75 -4.33
CA GLY A 198 -15.30 -4.73 -5.13
C GLY A 198 -14.37 -5.71 -5.88
N PRO A 199 -14.91 -6.80 -6.46
CA PRO A 199 -14.11 -7.92 -6.95
C PRO A 199 -13.00 -7.57 -7.94
N CYS A 200 -11.87 -8.26 -7.79
CA CYS A 200 -10.73 -8.14 -8.69
C CYS A 200 -11.08 -8.61 -10.09
N GLY A 201 -10.46 -8.03 -11.11
CA GLY A 201 -10.78 -8.34 -12.51
C GLY A 201 -12.05 -7.66 -13.02
N LYS A 202 -12.83 -6.97 -12.17
CA LYS A 202 -13.71 -5.88 -12.63
C LYS A 202 -12.88 -4.63 -12.96
N SER A 203 -11.91 -4.80 -13.84
CA SER A 203 -11.73 -3.83 -14.92
C SER A 203 -12.82 -4.12 -15.95
N GLY A 204 -14.06 -3.75 -15.64
CA GLY A 204 -14.84 -3.08 -16.66
C GLY A 204 -14.21 -1.69 -16.83
N HIS A 205 -14.03 -1.08 -18.00
CA HIS A 205 -14.77 -1.27 -19.24
C HIS A 205 -16.17 -1.86 -19.05
N ASP A 206 -16.95 -1.25 -18.16
CA ASP A 206 -18.38 -1.18 -18.41
C ASP A 206 -18.52 -0.14 -19.55
N SER A 207 -19.05 -0.46 -20.73
CA SER A 207 -20.13 -1.44 -20.96
C SER A 207 -20.11 -2.11 -22.34
N ALA A 208 -19.98 -3.44 -22.37
CA ALA A 208 -20.53 -4.39 -23.36
C ALA A 208 -20.25 -5.82 -22.80
N ALA A 209 -21.15 -6.80 -22.69
CA ALA A 209 -22.49 -6.98 -23.20
C ALA A 209 -23.22 -8.11 -22.41
N ALA A 210 -24.54 -8.11 -22.58
CA ALA A 210 -25.42 -9.29 -22.65
C ALA A 210 -25.65 -10.16 -21.40
N ARG A 211 -26.76 -9.86 -20.71
CA ARG A 211 -27.76 -10.89 -20.39
C ARG A 211 -29.06 -10.54 -21.09
N LYS A 212 -29.36 -11.26 -22.18
CA LYS A 212 -30.70 -11.36 -22.73
C LYS A 212 -31.57 -12.12 -21.73
N ASN A 213 -32.69 -11.55 -21.30
CA ASN A 213 -33.95 -12.29 -21.22
C ASN A 213 -35.18 -11.36 -21.17
N LYS A 214 -36.02 -11.57 -22.19
CA LYS A 214 -37.46 -11.34 -22.38
C LYS A 214 -38.26 -10.50 -21.36
N LEU A 215 -38.89 -9.46 -21.94
CA LEU A 215 -40.34 -9.16 -21.96
C LEU A 215 -41.07 -8.98 -20.62
N GLN A 216 -41.46 -7.73 -20.30
CA GLN A 216 -42.84 -7.31 -19.99
C GLN A 216 -42.94 -5.79 -19.67
N ARG A 217 -43.94 -5.11 -20.26
CA ARG A 217 -44.56 -3.83 -19.80
C ARG A 217 -45.17 -4.03 -18.38
N PRO A 218 -45.61 -3.02 -17.56
CA PRO A 218 -46.13 -1.68 -17.91
C PRO A 218 -45.86 -0.51 -16.90
N GLY A 219 -46.31 0.71 -17.25
CA GLY A 219 -46.93 1.67 -16.29
C GLY A 219 -46.05 2.66 -15.48
N PRO A 220 -46.66 3.71 -14.87
CA PRO A 220 -46.10 5.08 -14.88
C PRO A 220 -45.77 5.72 -13.51
N GLU A 221 -45.11 6.89 -13.57
CA GLU A 221 -44.97 7.98 -12.57
C GLU A 221 -44.15 7.79 -11.26
N LYS A 222 -43.06 8.58 -11.07
CA LYS A 222 -43.02 9.78 -10.20
C LYS A 222 -41.61 10.38 -10.02
N LYS A 223 -41.63 11.71 -9.85
CA LYS A 223 -40.57 12.72 -9.86
C LYS A 223 -39.51 12.66 -8.74
N ARG A 224 -38.35 13.25 -9.09
CA ARG A 224 -37.43 14.14 -8.32
C ARG A 224 -36.01 13.58 -8.44
N GLY A 225 -34.97 14.31 -8.86
CA GLY A 225 -34.79 15.71 -9.20
C GLY A 225 -33.31 15.81 -9.53
N ASP A 226 -32.97 15.73 -10.82
CA ASP A 226 -31.60 15.67 -11.30
C ASP A 226 -31.28 17.01 -11.95
N LEU A 227 -30.28 17.71 -11.43
CA LEU A 227 -29.70 18.88 -12.09
C LEU A 227 -28.79 18.39 -13.22
N GLY A 228 -29.35 17.59 -14.13
CA GLY A 228 -28.68 17.09 -15.32
C GLY A 228 -28.43 18.25 -16.27
N LEU A 229 -27.17 18.38 -16.71
CA LEU A 229 -26.82 19.29 -17.78
C LEU A 229 -27.63 18.97 -19.05
N PRO A 230 -27.86 19.94 -19.95
CA PRO A 230 -28.63 19.73 -21.16
C PRO A 230 -28.02 18.58 -21.98
N LYS A 231 -28.84 17.60 -22.36
CA LYS A 231 -28.43 16.52 -23.25
C LYS A 231 -28.76 16.91 -24.68
N MET A 232 -27.79 16.78 -25.58
CA MET A 232 -27.97 17.02 -27.01
C MET A 232 -27.69 15.75 -27.80
N GLU A 233 -28.41 15.56 -28.88
CA GLU A 233 -28.19 14.46 -29.82
C GLU A 233 -27.31 14.96 -30.97
N ALA A 234 -26.26 14.20 -31.29
CA ALA A 234 -25.42 14.47 -32.44
C ALA A 234 -26.22 14.20 -33.72
N SER A 235 -26.42 15.22 -34.55
CA SER A 235 -27.08 15.10 -35.84
C SER A 235 -26.14 14.69 -36.98
N GLN A 236 -24.83 14.90 -36.80
CA GLN A 236 -23.78 14.58 -37.76
C GLN A 236 -22.63 13.82 -37.09
N PRO A 237 -21.90 12.98 -37.83
CA PRO A 237 -20.70 12.35 -37.31
C PRO A 237 -19.57 13.37 -37.14
N TYR A 238 -18.88 13.32 -36.01
CA TYR A 238 -17.69 14.12 -35.76
C TYR A 238 -16.55 13.20 -35.31
N SER A 239 -15.39 13.29 -35.97
CA SER A 239 -14.24 12.43 -35.71
C SER A 239 -13.06 13.17 -35.08
N GLY A 240 -13.26 14.41 -34.62
CA GLY A 240 -12.19 15.28 -34.15
C GLY A 240 -11.67 16.27 -35.18
N ILE A 241 -12.41 16.51 -36.27
CA ILE A 241 -12.03 17.42 -37.35
C ILE A 241 -13.18 18.41 -37.59
N PRO A 242 -12.94 19.73 -37.49
CA PRO A 242 -11.70 20.36 -37.03
C PRO A 242 -11.45 20.11 -35.53
N PRO A 243 -10.18 20.07 -35.07
CA PRO A 243 -9.86 19.80 -33.68
C PRO A 243 -10.31 20.95 -32.76
N PRO A 244 -10.69 20.66 -31.50
CA PRO A 244 -11.10 21.69 -30.56
C PRO A 244 -9.94 22.67 -30.26
N PRO A 245 -10.22 23.98 -30.09
CA PRO A 245 -9.22 24.98 -29.72
C PRO A 245 -8.44 24.57 -28.45
N GLY A 246 -7.13 24.81 -28.46
CA GLY A 246 -6.22 24.39 -27.39
C GLY A 246 -6.70 24.83 -26.01
N ASN A 247 -6.78 23.86 -25.08
CA ASN A 247 -7.29 23.88 -23.69
C ASN A 247 -8.68 23.26 -23.45
N ILE A 248 -9.40 22.78 -24.48
CA ILE A 248 -10.76 22.21 -24.30
C ILE A 248 -10.76 20.68 -24.11
N GLY A 249 -9.60 20.02 -24.26
CA GLY A 249 -9.44 18.58 -24.03
C GLY A 249 -9.33 17.78 -25.34
N PRO A 250 -9.29 16.43 -25.26
CA PRO A 250 -9.17 15.57 -26.43
C PRO A 250 -10.42 15.63 -27.31
N SER A 251 -10.25 15.42 -28.62
CA SER A 251 -11.37 15.38 -29.56
C SER A 251 -12.35 14.25 -29.22
N LEU A 252 -13.65 14.58 -29.19
CA LEU A 252 -14.71 13.59 -29.08
C LEU A 252 -14.93 12.90 -30.43
N ARG A 253 -15.36 11.64 -30.39
CA ARG A 253 -15.86 10.93 -31.57
C ARG A 253 -17.36 10.73 -31.38
N LEU A 254 -18.16 11.33 -32.26
CA LEU A 254 -19.62 11.30 -32.24
C LEU A 254 -20.14 10.67 -33.54
N SER A 255 -21.21 9.90 -33.43
CA SER A 255 -22.00 9.37 -34.54
C SER A 255 -23.42 9.97 -34.49
N PRO A 256 -24.14 10.03 -35.62
CA PRO A 256 -25.53 10.46 -35.60
C PRO A 256 -26.37 9.62 -34.62
N GLY A 257 -27.09 10.29 -33.72
CA GLY A 257 -27.89 9.67 -32.66
C GLY A 257 -27.20 9.54 -31.30
N ASP A 258 -25.91 9.87 -31.19
CA ASP A 258 -25.20 9.88 -29.91
C ASP A 258 -25.71 11.01 -29.02
N ILE A 259 -26.06 10.70 -27.77
CA ILE A 259 -26.50 11.69 -26.79
C ILE A 259 -25.30 12.13 -25.96
N VAL A 260 -24.96 13.41 -26.03
CA VAL A 260 -23.89 14.04 -25.26
C VAL A 260 -24.44 14.99 -24.20
N GLU A 261 -23.78 15.04 -23.05
CA GLU A 261 -24.07 16.03 -22.02
C GLU A 261 -23.28 17.31 -22.30
N VAL A 262 -23.99 18.42 -22.46
CA VAL A 262 -23.40 19.71 -22.79
C VAL A 262 -22.87 20.36 -21.53
N MET A 263 -21.54 20.41 -21.40
CA MET A 263 -20.90 21.10 -20.28
C MET A 263 -20.79 22.61 -20.50
N LYS A 264 -20.64 23.05 -21.75
CA LYS A 264 -20.53 24.47 -22.14
C LYS A 264 -20.95 24.63 -23.61
N ALA A 265 -21.85 25.58 -23.90
CA ALA A 265 -22.25 25.92 -25.26
C ALA A 265 -22.08 27.43 -25.46
N GLU A 266 -21.02 27.84 -26.15
CA GLU A 266 -20.80 29.24 -26.54
C GLU A 266 -21.22 29.40 -28.00
N VAL A 267 -22.34 30.11 -28.24
CA VAL A 267 -22.92 30.31 -29.59
C VAL A 267 -21.98 31.06 -30.53
N GLU A 268 -21.01 31.79 -29.98
CA GLU A 268 -20.02 32.58 -30.71
C GLU A 268 -18.81 31.76 -31.19
N GLN A 269 -18.65 30.52 -30.71
CA GLN A 269 -17.55 29.64 -31.10
C GLN A 269 -17.87 28.89 -32.40
N LEU A 270 -17.47 29.48 -33.53
CA LEU A 270 -17.66 28.94 -34.88
C LEU A 270 -16.66 27.85 -35.30
N TRP A 271 -15.94 27.23 -34.36
CA TRP A 271 -14.89 26.26 -34.73
C TRP A 271 -15.48 24.95 -35.26
N TRP A 272 -16.75 24.65 -34.98
CA TRP A 272 -17.49 23.51 -35.55
C TRP A 272 -18.86 24.03 -36.01
N GLN A 273 -18.99 24.26 -37.31
CA GLN A 273 -20.27 24.47 -38.00
C GLN A 273 -20.55 23.27 -38.89
#